data_AF-A0A8J6NRB9-F1
#
_entry.id   AF-A0A8J6NRB9-F1
#
_cell.length_a   1.000
_cell.length_b   1.000
_cell.length_c   1.000
_cell.angle_alpha   90.00
_cell.angle_beta   90.00
_cell.angle_gamma   90.00
#
_symmetry.space_group_name_H-M   'P 1'
#
loop_
_entity.id
_entity.type
_entity.pdbx_description
1 polymer ?
#
loop_
_entity_poly.entity_id
_entity_poly.type
_entity_poly.pdbx_seq_one_letter_code
_entity_poly.pdbx_strand_id
1 'polypeptide(L)' 'MIDKEVGSRFFLMKKDTEIKNLTAKLRNIESDYVYLGALMDAVGLALDGEEPSDFMLSFPIVRRVYDLVLSKNKEVL' A
#
# COMPACT_ATOMS: atom_id res chain seq x y z
N MET A 1 -39.17 -1.23 32.50
CA MET A 1 -39.27 -1.79 31.14
C MET A 1 -38.35 -0.97 30.25
N ILE A 2 -37.27 -1.57 29.72
CA ILE A 2 -36.49 -0.89 28.67
C ILE A 2 -37.35 -0.91 27.43
N ASP A 3 -37.65 0.27 26.90
CA ASP A 3 -38.50 0.44 25.73
C ASP A 3 -37.87 -0.27 24.53
N LYS A 4 -38.58 -1.24 23.94
CA LYS A 4 -38.06 -2.13 22.88
C LYS A 4 -37.59 -1.33 21.65
N GLU A 5 -38.11 -0.12 21.45
CA GLU A 5 -37.70 0.80 20.39
C GLU A 5 -36.29 1.37 20.59
N VAL A 6 -35.89 1.67 21.84
CA VAL A 6 -34.57 2.23 22.16
C VAL A 6 -33.47 1.19 21.95
N GLY A 7 -33.74 -0.07 22.32
CA GLY A 7 -32.83 -1.18 22.07
C GLY A 7 -32.61 -1.45 20.57
N SER A 8 -33.66 -1.33 19.77
CA SER A 8 -33.59 -1.54 18.31
C SER A 8 -32.80 -0.43 17.60
N ARG A 9 -32.98 0.85 18.01
CA ARG A 9 -32.20 1.97 17.46
C ARG A 9 -30.71 1.88 17.80
N PHE A 10 -30.38 1.47 19.03
CA PHE A 10 -28.99 1.32 19.45
C PHE A 10 -28.27 0.18 18.70
N PHE A 11 -28.99 -0.91 18.41
CA PHE A 11 -28.47 -2.02 17.61
C PHE A 11 -28.17 -1.60 16.16
N LEU A 12 -29.09 -0.85 15.53
CA LEU A 12 -28.88 -0.33 14.18
C LEU A 12 -27.70 0.65 14.11
N MET A 13 -27.57 1.55 15.09
CA MET A 13 -26.47 2.52 15.15
C MET A 13 -25.09 1.83 15.29
N LYS A 14 -25.00 0.72 16.03
CA LYS A 14 -23.77 -0.09 16.10
C LYS A 14 -23.43 -0.73 14.75
N LYS A 15 -24.41 -1.28 14.04
CA LYS A 15 -24.21 -1.85 12.70
C LYS A 15 -23.74 -0.81 11.68
N ASP A 16 -24.32 0.39 11.69
CA ASP A 16 -23.91 1.46 10.78
C ASP A 16 -22.46 1.89 11.03
N THR A 17 -22.04 1.91 12.30
CA THR A 17 -20.66 2.22 12.69
C THR A 17 -19.69 1.12 12.25
N GLU A 18 -20.09 -0.15 12.39
CA GLU A 18 -19.31 -1.31 11.96
C GLU A 18 -19.11 -1.33 10.43
N ILE A 19 -20.17 -1.05 9.66
CA ILE A 19 -20.12 -0.93 8.20
C ILE A 19 -19.17 0.19 7.77
N LYS A 20 -19.25 1.38 8.39
CA LYS A 20 -18.34 2.50 8.09
C LYS A 20 -16.87 2.13 8.34
N ASN A 21 -16.59 1.43 9.44
CA ASN A 21 -15.23 1.00 9.77
C ASN A 21 -14.70 -0.06 8.78
N LEU A 22 -15.55 -1.00 8.35
CA LEU A 22 -15.16 -1.99 7.34
C LEU A 22 -14.88 -1.34 5.98
N THR A 23 -15.71 -0.39 5.55
CA THR A 23 -15.49 0.37 4.31
C THR A 23 -14.17 1.15 4.34
N ALA A 24 -13.83 1.77 5.48
CA ALA A 24 -12.55 2.47 5.64
C ALA A 24 -11.35 1.51 5.56
N LYS A 25 -11.44 0.34 6.21
CA LYS A 25 -10.40 -0.69 6.13
C LYS A 25 -10.21 -1.22 4.70
N LEU A 26 -11.30 -1.44 3.98
CA LEU A 26 -11.24 -1.90 2.58
C LEU A 26 -10.55 -0.88 1.67
N ARG A 27 -10.86 0.40 1.81
CA ARG A 27 -10.17 1.47 1.07
C ARG A 27 -8.67 1.54 1.37
N ASN A 28 -8.29 1.33 2.63
CA ASN A 28 -6.88 1.28 3.01
C ASN A 28 -6.17 0.08 2.36
N ILE A 29 -6.81 -1.09 2.37
CA ILE A 29 -6.28 -2.30 1.72
C ILE A 29 -6.09 -2.08 0.21
N GLU A 30 -7.08 -1.50 -0.48
CA GLU A 30 -6.96 -1.17 -1.91
C GLU A 30 -5.80 -0.19 -2.18
N SER A 31 -5.65 0.84 -1.34
CA SER A 31 -4.54 1.79 -1.43
C SER A 31 -3.19 1.11 -1.20
N ASP A 32 -3.11 0.18 -0.25
CA ASP A 32 -1.89 -0.55 0.06
C ASP A 32 -1.47 -1.45 -1.12
N TYR A 33 -2.42 -2.08 -1.80
CA TYR A 33 -2.15 -2.88 -3.00
C TYR A 33 -1.64 -2.03 -4.18
N VAL A 34 -2.23 -0.85 -4.40
CA VAL A 34 -1.76 0.08 -5.44
C VAL A 34 -0.33 0.54 -5.14
N TYR A 35 -0.05 0.88 -3.89
CA TYR A 35 1.29 1.28 -3.46
C TYR A 35 2.31 0.14 -3.62
N LEU A 36 1.94 -1.09 -3.23
CA LEU A 36 2.79 -2.26 -3.38
C LEU A 36 3.09 -2.55 -4.87
N GLY A 37 2.07 -2.46 -5.73
CA GLY A 37 2.22 -2.64 -7.18
C GLY A 37 3.21 -1.64 -7.78
N ALA A 38 3.01 -0.34 -7.49
CA ALA A 38 3.93 0.70 -7.95
C ALA A 38 5.38 0.50 -7.44
N LEU A 39 5.53 0.00 -6.21
CA LEU A 39 6.84 -0.32 -5.64
C LEU A 39 7.50 -1.51 -6.36
N MET A 40 6.72 -2.55 -6.70
CA MET A 40 7.23 -3.70 -7.45
C MET A 40 7.66 -3.30 -8.87
N ASP A 41 6.88 -2.44 -9.54
CA ASP A 41 7.25 -1.92 -10.86
C ASP A 41 8.56 -1.13 -10.81
N ALA A 42 8.72 -0.27 -9.80
CA ALA A 42 9.96 0.50 -9.61
C ALA A 42 11.17 -0.40 -9.34
N VAL A 43 10.98 -1.50 -8.60
CA VAL A 43 12.04 -2.52 -8.41
C VAL A 43 12.35 -3.23 -9.73
N GLY A 44 11.34 -3.54 -10.55
CA GLY A 44 11.51 -4.12 -11.88
C GLY A 44 12.39 -3.27 -12.78
N LEU A 45 12.06 -1.98 -12.92
CA LEU A 45 12.88 -1.01 -13.68
C LEU A 45 14.33 -0.99 -13.20
N ALA A 46 14.54 -0.94 -11.88
CA ALA A 46 15.87 -0.95 -11.30
C ALA A 46 16.65 -2.24 -11.61
N LEU A 47 16.00 -3.39 -11.63
CA LEU A 47 16.60 -4.69 -11.98
C LEU A 47 17.00 -4.77 -13.46
N ASP A 48 16.18 -4.18 -14.33
CA ASP A 48 16.45 -4.09 -15.77
C ASP A 48 17.59 -3.10 -16.09
N GLY A 49 18.05 -2.35 -15.09
CA GLY A 49 19.11 -1.35 -15.23
C GLY A 49 18.63 -0.02 -15.81
N GLU A 50 17.31 0.16 -15.94
CA GLU A 50 16.71 1.45 -16.24
C GLU A 50 16.78 2.36 -15.02
N GLU A 51 17.05 3.64 -15.23
CA GLU A 51 17.17 4.62 -14.14
C GLU A 51 15.78 4.93 -13.55
N PRO A 52 15.48 4.56 -12.29
CA PRO A 52 14.23 4.92 -11.67
C PRO A 52 14.20 6.43 -11.37
N SER A 53 13.01 7.02 -11.40
CA SER A 53 12.84 8.44 -11.04
C SER A 53 13.32 8.76 -9.60
N ASP A 54 13.66 10.02 -9.32
CA ASP A 54 14.04 10.48 -7.97
C ASP A 54 13.00 10.12 -6.90
N PHE A 55 11.72 10.21 -7.25
CA PHE A 55 10.64 9.80 -6.36
C PHE A 55 10.71 8.31 -6.05
N MET A 56 10.96 7.46 -7.05
CA MET A 56 11.12 6.02 -6.86
C MET A 56 12.38 5.69 -6.04
N LEU A 57 13.47 6.42 -6.26
CA LEU A 57 14.72 6.27 -5.48
C LEU A 57 14.60 6.76 -4.03
N SER A 58 13.55 7.51 -3.68
CA SER A 58 13.24 7.82 -2.28
C SER A 58 12.83 6.57 -1.49
N PHE A 59 12.37 5.51 -2.17
CA PHE A 59 12.08 4.22 -1.53
C PHE A 59 13.37 3.42 -1.35
N PRO A 60 13.75 3.06 -0.11
CA PRO A 60 15.04 2.44 0.18
C PRO A 60 15.31 1.14 -0.57
N ILE A 61 14.26 0.34 -0.84
CA ILE A 61 14.39 -0.93 -1.55
C ILE A 61 14.74 -0.73 -3.03
N VAL A 62 14.09 0.22 -3.71
CA VAL A 62 14.35 0.55 -5.11
C VAL A 62 15.79 1.04 -5.27
N ARG A 63 16.21 1.96 -4.38
CA ARG A 63 17.58 2.48 -4.39
C ARG A 63 18.64 1.40 -4.20
N ARG A 64 18.45 0.51 -3.21
CA ARG A 64 19.40 -0.60 -2.97
C ARG A 64 19.52 -1.54 -4.17
N VAL A 65 18.40 -1.85 -4.81
CA VAL A 65 18.39 -2.71 -5.99
C VAL A 65 19.13 -2.04 -7.15
N TYR A 66 18.83 -0.77 -7.41
CA TYR A 66 19.48 -0.02 -8.48
C TYR A 66 20.99 0.11 -8.25
N ASP A 67 21.41 0.47 -7.03
CA ASP A 67 22.84 0.56 -6.65
C ASP A 67 23.57 -0.78 -6.87
N LEU A 68 22.92 -1.92 -6.56
CA LEU A 68 23.47 -3.26 -6.77
C LEU A 68 23.63 -3.61 -8.25
N VAL A 69 22.66 -3.24 -9.08
CA VAL A 69 22.73 -3.46 -10.54
C VAL A 69 23.86 -2.62 -11.14
N LEU A 70 23.97 -1.35 -10.74
CA LEU A 70 25.06 -0.48 -11.16
C LEU A 70 26.44 -1.01 -10.73
N SER A 71 26.56 -1.59 -9.53
CA SER A 71 27.84 -2.16 -9.08
C SER A 71 28.22 -3.39 -9.90
N LYS A 72 27.26 -4.26 -10.20
CA LYS A 72 27.48 -5.46 -11.02
C LYS A 72 27.87 -5.13 -12.45
N ASN A 73 27.22 -4.14 -13.06
CA ASN A 73 27.55 -3.72 -14.42
C ASN A 73 28.97 -3.14 -14.54
N LYS A 74 29.53 -2.58 -13.45
CA LYS A 74 30.91 -2.08 -13.41
C LYS A 74 31.95 -3.19 -13.28
N GLU A 75 31.62 -4.37 -12.76
CA GLU A 75 32.55 -5.50 -12.62
C GLU A 75 32.70 -6.31 -13.92
N VAL A 76 31.77 -6.15 -14.86
CA VAL A 76 31.71 -6.90 -16.13
C VAL A 76 32.43 -6.16 -17.29
N LEU A 77 32.73 -4.88 -17.12
CA LEU A 77 33.48 -4.03 -18.07
C LEU A 77 34.97 -3.96 -17.71
#